data_AF-A0A534FG87-F1
#
_entry.id   AF-A0A534FG87-F1
#
_cell.length_a   1.000
_cell.length_b   1.000
_cell.length_c   1.000
_cell.angle_alpha   90.00
_cell.angle_beta   90.00
_cell.angle_gamma   90.00
#
_symmetry.space_group_name_H-M   'P 1'
#
loop_
_entity.id
_entity.type
_entity.pdbx_description
1 polymer ?
#
loop_
_entity_poly.entity_id
_entity_poly.type
_entity_poly.pdbx_seq_one_letter_code
_entity_poly.pdbx_strand_id
1 'polypeptide(L)'
;MTRTSVATTSCRGRPMTRFSLRRATRLATLLACACPAVAQAQVPAPEPPDKAKDLAFAHAQVLDAPEVPDAIKVQPGEKVLLRARASGVQIYVCGTGTDGKPEWTLKAPDAELLDEQGAVIGHHSAGPSWKHRDGSAVNGKATAHVDAPDRDSIPWLLIAATSHSGKGVLASVTSVQRINTHGGQPPAPSGCTSSGTGRKVREARVPYRADYYFYAPGAR
;
A
#
# COMPACT_ATOMS: atom_id res chain seq x y z
N MET A 1 42.90 31.87 36.98
CA MET A 1 43.62 31.99 35.70
C MET A 1 43.81 30.59 35.13
N THR A 2 42.94 30.16 34.21
CA THR A 2 43.21 28.98 33.37
C THR A 2 42.32 29.07 32.13
N ARG A 3 42.94 29.38 30.99
CA ARG A 3 42.34 29.44 29.66
C ARG A 3 42.31 28.02 29.08
N THR A 4 41.14 27.56 28.62
CA THR A 4 41.04 26.36 27.77
C THR A 4 40.59 26.80 26.37
N SER A 5 41.43 26.49 25.39
CA SER A 5 41.34 26.92 24.00
C SER A 5 40.34 26.09 23.22
N VAL A 6 39.53 26.74 22.38
CA VAL A 6 38.63 26.12 21.39
C VAL A 6 39.43 25.91 20.09
N ALA A 7 39.42 24.71 19.54
CA ALA A 7 40.06 24.39 18.26
C ALA A 7 39.04 24.47 17.11
N THR A 8 39.28 25.36 16.17
CA THR A 8 38.49 25.58 14.96
C THR A 8 39.11 24.80 13.80
N THR A 9 38.43 23.79 13.27
CA THR A 9 38.89 23.05 12.08
C THR A 9 38.35 23.72 10.81
N SER A 10 39.26 24.30 10.03
CA SER A 10 39.03 24.92 8.72
C SER A 10 39.12 23.87 7.61
N CYS A 11 38.03 23.69 6.83
CA CYS A 11 38.04 22.88 5.61
C CYS A 11 38.49 23.73 4.40
N ARG A 12 39.63 23.37 3.80
CA ARG A 12 40.17 23.98 2.57
C ARG A 12 39.42 23.46 1.33
N GLY A 13 39.01 24.38 0.46
CA GLY A 13 38.42 24.09 -0.85
C GLY A 13 39.44 23.55 -1.87
N ARG A 14 38.98 22.68 -2.77
CA ARG A 14 39.76 22.14 -3.89
C ARG A 14 39.66 23.05 -5.12
N PRO A 15 40.74 23.20 -5.92
CA PRO A 15 40.72 24.00 -7.14
C PRO A 15 40.01 23.31 -8.31
N MET A 16 39.22 24.07 -9.07
CA MET A 16 38.62 23.66 -10.34
C MET A 16 39.66 23.69 -11.47
N THR A 17 39.86 22.57 -12.16
CA THR A 17 40.64 22.47 -13.38
C THR A 17 39.77 22.79 -14.60
N ARG A 18 40.18 23.81 -15.36
CA ARG A 18 39.55 24.21 -16.64
C ARG A 18 39.98 23.26 -17.75
N PHE A 19 39.03 22.62 -18.42
CA PHE A 19 39.30 21.86 -19.65
C PHE A 19 39.16 22.78 -20.88
N SER A 20 40.25 22.89 -21.64
CA SER A 20 40.38 23.67 -22.87
C SER A 20 39.88 22.85 -24.07
N LEU A 21 38.99 23.46 -24.86
CA LEU A 21 38.48 22.93 -26.13
C LEU A 21 39.58 23.01 -27.20
N ARG A 22 39.87 21.90 -27.89
CA ARG A 22 40.64 21.91 -29.15
C ARG A 22 39.79 21.28 -30.26
N ARG A 23 39.41 22.12 -31.24
CA ARG A 23 38.88 21.68 -32.54
C ARG A 23 40.02 21.05 -33.34
N ALA A 24 39.79 19.85 -33.88
CA ALA A 24 40.67 19.25 -34.88
C ALA A 24 39.87 19.01 -36.16
N THR A 25 40.18 19.80 -37.18
CA THR A 25 39.75 19.63 -38.57
C THR A 25 40.56 18.49 -39.19
N ARG A 26 39.92 17.51 -39.83
CA ARG A 26 40.61 16.54 -40.70
C ARG A 26 39.94 16.50 -42.07
N LEU A 27 40.77 16.72 -43.09
CA LEU A 27 40.50 16.66 -44.52
C LEU A 27 40.83 15.26 -45.06
N ALA A 28 40.10 14.88 -46.12
CA ALA A 28 40.41 13.84 -47.13
C ALA A 28 40.39 12.37 -46.63
N THR A 29 39.99 11.36 -47.41
CA THR A 29 40.16 11.17 -48.86
C THR A 29 39.08 10.21 -49.39
N LEU A 30 38.57 10.49 -50.59
CA LEU A 30 37.63 9.66 -51.34
C LEU A 30 38.31 8.37 -51.83
N LEU A 31 37.73 7.21 -51.52
CA LEU A 31 37.96 5.96 -52.25
C LEU A 31 36.62 5.52 -52.84
N ALA A 32 36.49 5.67 -54.17
CA ALA A 32 35.35 5.19 -54.93
C ALA A 32 35.47 3.67 -55.11
N CYS A 33 34.55 2.91 -54.50
CA CYS A 33 34.34 1.51 -54.80
C CYS A 33 33.06 1.40 -55.64
N ALA A 34 33.21 0.96 -56.88
CA ALA A 34 32.10 0.75 -57.80
C ALA A 34 31.40 -0.58 -57.46
N CYS A 35 30.18 -0.50 -56.91
CA CYS A 35 29.27 -1.64 -56.84
C CYS A 35 28.25 -1.53 -58.00
N PRO A 36 27.98 -2.63 -58.73
CA PRO A 36 26.98 -2.64 -59.79
C PRO A 36 25.58 -2.42 -59.20
N ALA A 37 24.81 -1.53 -59.85
CA ALA A 37 23.45 -1.20 -59.49
C ALA A 37 22.52 -2.40 -59.75
N VAL A 38 22.08 -3.05 -58.67
CA VAL A 38 20.88 -3.91 -58.70
C VAL A 38 19.68 -2.98 -58.73
N ALA A 39 18.87 -3.06 -59.78
CA ALA A 39 17.61 -2.35 -59.90
C ALA A 39 16.69 -2.75 -58.73
N GLN A 40 16.54 -1.85 -57.75
CA GLN A 40 15.56 -1.99 -56.69
C GLN A 40 14.19 -1.60 -57.25
N ALA A 41 13.29 -2.58 -57.35
CA ALA A 41 11.88 -2.30 -57.53
C ALA A 41 11.39 -1.45 -56.34
N GLN A 42 10.90 -0.25 -56.60
CA GLN A 42 10.25 0.59 -55.60
C GLN A 42 8.98 -0.11 -55.11
N VAL A 43 9.03 -0.61 -53.88
CA VAL A 43 7.83 -0.96 -53.13
C VAL A 43 7.19 0.36 -52.70
N PRO A 44 5.90 0.63 -52.97
CA PRO A 44 5.26 1.84 -52.47
C PRO A 44 5.29 1.83 -50.94
N ALA A 45 5.61 2.99 -50.36
CA ALA A 45 5.63 3.17 -48.92
C ALA A 45 4.24 2.87 -48.33
N PRO A 46 4.15 2.20 -47.16
CA PRO A 46 2.87 2.06 -46.47
C PRO A 46 2.36 3.44 -46.08
N GLU A 47 1.11 3.73 -46.42
CA GLU A 47 0.41 4.93 -45.95
C GLU A 47 0.43 4.98 -44.41
N PRO A 48 0.56 6.17 -43.79
CA PRO A 48 0.56 6.29 -42.34
C PRO A 48 -0.79 5.84 -41.78
N PRO A 49 -0.83 5.00 -40.74
CA PRO A 49 -2.09 4.59 -40.13
C PRO A 49 -2.79 5.81 -39.51
N ASP A 50 -4.06 5.98 -39.88
CA ASP A 50 -5.00 6.94 -39.29
C ASP A 50 -4.97 6.84 -37.75
N LYS A 51 -4.39 7.84 -37.08
CA LYS A 51 -4.27 7.93 -35.61
C LYS A 51 -5.59 8.29 -34.91
N ALA A 52 -6.72 7.78 -35.39
CA ALA A 52 -8.01 8.10 -34.80
C ALA A 52 -8.98 6.92 -34.93
N LYS A 53 -8.74 5.81 -34.21
CA LYS A 53 -9.78 4.85 -33.83
C LYS A 53 -9.40 3.83 -32.76
N ASP A 54 -8.13 3.65 -32.44
CA ASP A 54 -7.74 2.74 -31.35
C ASP A 54 -7.67 3.48 -30.01
N LEU A 55 -8.85 3.91 -29.52
CA LEU A 55 -9.04 4.11 -28.09
C LEU A 55 -8.93 2.73 -27.45
N ALA A 56 -7.76 2.46 -26.89
CA ALA A 56 -7.45 1.28 -26.10
C ALA A 56 -8.56 1.05 -25.06
N PHE A 57 -9.36 0.00 -25.27
CA PHE A 57 -10.05 -0.64 -24.16
C PHE A 57 -8.97 -1.28 -23.29
N ALA A 58 -8.52 -0.52 -22.29
CA ALA A 58 -7.82 -1.09 -21.16
C ALA A 58 -8.68 -2.23 -20.64
N HIS A 59 -8.14 -3.45 -20.67
CA HIS A 59 -8.80 -4.61 -20.08
C HIS A 59 -8.86 -4.36 -18.57
N ALA A 60 -9.98 -3.81 -18.09
CA ALA A 60 -10.25 -3.70 -16.66
C ALA A 60 -10.10 -5.10 -16.08
N GLN A 61 -9.03 -5.32 -15.33
CA GLN A 61 -8.80 -6.60 -14.65
C GLN A 61 -9.93 -6.75 -13.64
N VAL A 62 -10.83 -7.70 -13.90
CA VAL A 62 -11.87 -8.06 -12.95
C VAL A 62 -11.16 -8.75 -11.80
N LEU A 63 -11.16 -8.12 -10.62
CA LEU A 63 -10.66 -8.77 -9.41
C LEU A 63 -11.70 -9.81 -8.98
N ASP A 64 -11.26 -11.05 -8.82
CA ASP A 64 -12.11 -12.12 -8.34
C ASP A 64 -12.38 -12.00 -6.83
N ALA A 65 -13.60 -12.32 -6.44
CA ALA A 65 -13.94 -12.45 -5.03
C ALA A 65 -13.25 -13.70 -4.44
N PRO A 66 -12.67 -13.63 -3.23
CA PRO A 66 -12.10 -14.78 -2.57
C PRO A 66 -13.21 -15.72 -2.08
N GLU A 67 -12.88 -17.01 -1.94
CA GLU A 67 -13.73 -17.97 -1.24
C GLU A 67 -13.67 -17.69 0.26
N VAL A 68 -14.83 -17.52 0.89
CA VAL A 68 -14.94 -17.22 2.32
C VAL A 68 -16.12 -17.97 2.94
N PRO A 69 -16.09 -18.25 4.27
CA PRO A 69 -17.25 -18.82 4.95
C PRO A 69 -18.51 -17.97 4.77
N ASP A 70 -19.67 -18.63 4.67
CA ASP A 70 -20.96 -17.99 4.40
C ASP A 70 -21.26 -16.81 5.34
N ALA A 71 -20.88 -16.93 6.61
CA ALA A 71 -21.10 -15.90 7.64
C ALA A 71 -20.45 -14.54 7.32
N ILE A 72 -19.41 -14.51 6.48
CA ILE A 72 -18.72 -13.28 6.08
C ILE A 72 -18.80 -13.00 4.57
N LYS A 73 -19.68 -13.68 3.84
CA LYS A 73 -19.94 -13.36 2.43
C LYS A 73 -20.58 -11.98 2.29
N VAL A 74 -20.14 -11.23 1.29
CA VAL A 74 -20.77 -9.96 0.88
C VAL A 74 -22.16 -10.20 0.30
N GLN A 75 -22.96 -9.14 0.20
CA GLN A 75 -24.29 -9.26 -0.37
C GLN A 75 -24.21 -9.55 -1.89
N PRO A 76 -25.20 -10.25 -2.45
CA PRO A 76 -25.28 -10.47 -3.89
C PRO A 76 -25.27 -9.13 -4.65
N GLY A 77 -24.57 -9.10 -5.78
CA GLY A 77 -24.49 -7.93 -6.64
C GLY A 77 -23.35 -6.96 -6.32
N GLU A 78 -22.52 -7.25 -5.32
CA GLU A 78 -21.25 -6.54 -5.09
C GLU A 78 -20.10 -7.16 -5.91
N LYS A 79 -19.12 -6.33 -6.31
CA LYS A 79 -17.90 -6.73 -7.03
C LYS A 79 -16.66 -6.19 -6.33
N VAL A 80 -15.56 -6.94 -6.40
CA VAL A 80 -14.27 -6.49 -5.85
C VAL A 80 -13.77 -5.30 -6.68
N LEU A 81 -13.58 -4.18 -5.99
CA LEU A 81 -13.05 -2.94 -6.53
C LEU A 81 -11.54 -2.81 -6.32
N LEU A 82 -11.06 -3.28 -5.17
CA LEU A 82 -9.65 -3.20 -4.79
C LEU A 82 -9.31 -4.38 -3.88
N ARG A 83 -8.14 -4.98 -4.10
CA ARG A 83 -7.48 -5.85 -3.13
C ARG A 83 -6.25 -5.14 -2.58
N ALA A 84 -6.07 -5.16 -1.26
CA ALA A 84 -4.87 -4.66 -0.61
C ALA A 84 -4.39 -5.64 0.46
N ARG A 85 -3.09 -5.91 0.50
CA ARG A 85 -2.46 -6.60 1.63
C ARG A 85 -2.19 -5.58 2.73
N ALA A 86 -2.37 -5.96 3.98
CA ALA A 86 -2.02 -5.13 5.12
C ALA A 86 -0.83 -5.71 5.86
N SER A 87 0.05 -4.82 6.31
CA SER A 87 1.17 -5.16 7.20
C SER A 87 1.30 -4.07 8.25
N GLY A 88 1.27 -4.47 9.53
CA GLY A 88 1.32 -3.51 10.62
C GLY A 88 1.17 -4.16 11.98
N VAL A 89 0.53 -3.45 12.90
CA VAL A 89 0.31 -3.91 14.27
C VAL A 89 -1.13 -3.71 14.72
N GLN A 90 -1.58 -4.60 15.61
CA GLN A 90 -2.72 -4.40 16.48
C GLN A 90 -2.20 -3.81 17.80
N ILE A 91 -2.74 -2.67 18.19
CA ILE A 91 -2.37 -1.96 19.40
C ILE A 91 -3.37 -2.31 20.49
N TYR A 92 -2.90 -2.91 21.57
CA TYR A 92 -3.69 -3.25 22.75
C TYR A 92 -3.31 -2.35 23.92
N VAL A 93 -4.30 -1.99 24.74
CA VAL A 93 -4.11 -1.30 26.01
C VAL A 93 -4.49 -2.25 27.15
N CYS A 94 -3.65 -2.35 28.16
CA CYS A 94 -3.98 -3.08 29.38
C CYS A 94 -4.78 -2.14 30.30
N GLY A 95 -5.96 -2.59 30.69
CA GLY A 95 -6.86 -1.88 31.58
C GLY A 95 -7.58 -2.82 32.53
N THR A 96 -8.57 -2.29 33.23
CA THR A 96 -9.49 -3.08 34.05
C THR A 96 -10.65 -3.57 33.18
N GLY A 97 -10.78 -4.88 33.04
CA GLY A 97 -11.89 -5.55 32.39
C GLY A 97 -13.20 -5.42 33.17
N THR A 98 -14.29 -5.92 32.59
CA THR A 98 -15.65 -5.81 33.16
C THR A 98 -15.81 -6.57 34.48
N ASP A 99 -14.97 -7.58 34.72
CA ASP A 99 -14.91 -8.37 35.94
C ASP A 99 -13.94 -7.81 37.00
N GLY A 100 -13.38 -6.62 36.76
CA GLY A 100 -12.42 -5.98 37.64
C GLY A 100 -10.98 -6.51 37.51
N LYS A 101 -10.74 -7.51 36.65
CA LYS A 101 -9.39 -8.07 36.44
C LYS A 101 -8.63 -7.31 35.36
N PRO A 102 -7.29 -7.37 35.34
CA PRO A 102 -6.51 -6.84 34.22
C PRO A 102 -6.87 -7.53 32.90
N GLU A 103 -7.16 -6.75 31.86
CA GLU A 103 -7.53 -7.23 30.53
C GLU A 103 -6.87 -6.39 29.43
N TRP A 104 -6.46 -7.05 28.34
CA TRP A 104 -6.03 -6.37 27.11
C TRP A 104 -7.24 -6.01 26.26
N THR A 105 -7.43 -4.72 25.99
CA THR A 105 -8.46 -4.23 25.05
C THR A 105 -7.82 -3.73 23.77
N LEU A 106 -8.38 -4.09 22.61
CA LEU A 106 -7.92 -3.56 21.33
C LEU A 106 -8.18 -2.03 21.28
N LYS A 107 -7.12 -1.25 21.12
CA LYS A 107 -7.18 0.20 20.93
C LYS A 107 -7.39 0.55 19.46
N ALA A 108 -6.52 0.05 18.59
CA ALA A 108 -6.54 0.35 17.16
C ALA A 108 -5.62 -0.57 16.35
N PRO A 109 -5.91 -0.81 15.06
CA PRO A 109 -4.90 -1.18 14.08
C PRO A 109 -4.04 0.03 13.70
N ASP A 110 -2.81 -0.24 13.26
CA ASP A 110 -1.91 0.69 12.58
C ASP A 110 -1.14 -0.10 11.52
N ALA A 111 -1.59 -0.02 10.26
CA ALA A 111 -1.06 -0.83 9.18
C ALA A 111 -0.99 -0.10 7.84
N GLU A 112 0.05 -0.38 7.09
CA GLU A 112 0.15 0.02 5.68
C GLU A 112 -0.68 -0.92 4.81
N LEU A 113 -1.30 -0.35 3.77
CA LEU A 113 -1.96 -1.10 2.70
C LEU A 113 -1.03 -1.16 1.50
N LEU A 114 -0.80 -2.36 0.99
CA LEU A 114 0.10 -2.65 -0.11
C LEU A 114 -0.67 -3.25 -1.29
N ASP A 115 -0.31 -2.85 -2.51
CA ASP A 115 -0.79 -3.50 -3.72
C ASP A 115 -0.09 -4.87 -3.96
N GLU A 116 -0.38 -5.49 -5.09
CA GLU A 116 0.19 -6.78 -5.47
C GLU A 116 1.70 -6.71 -5.67
N GLN A 117 2.21 -5.57 -6.13
CA GLN A 117 3.63 -5.31 -6.34
C GLN A 117 4.35 -4.94 -5.03
N GLY A 118 3.61 -4.75 -3.94
CA GLY A 118 4.15 -4.37 -2.64
C GLY A 118 4.40 -2.87 -2.48
N ALA A 119 3.87 -2.03 -3.37
CA ALA A 119 3.90 -0.59 -3.16
C ALA A 119 2.83 -0.18 -2.15
N VAL A 120 3.18 0.78 -1.28
CA VAL A 120 2.23 1.35 -0.32
C VAL A 120 1.19 2.18 -1.08
N ILE A 121 -0.07 1.81 -0.90
CA ILE A 121 -1.23 2.46 -1.53
C ILE A 121 -2.16 3.13 -0.51
N GLY A 122 -1.97 2.90 0.78
CA GLY A 122 -2.82 3.49 1.80
C GLY A 122 -2.46 3.11 3.23
N HIS A 123 -3.32 3.47 4.15
CA HIS A 123 -3.17 3.21 5.59
C HIS A 123 -4.50 2.77 6.20
N HIS A 124 -4.41 1.84 7.16
CA HIS A 124 -5.52 1.35 7.95
C HIS A 124 -5.34 1.74 9.43
N SER A 125 -6.40 2.31 10.02
CA SER A 125 -6.38 2.85 11.38
C SER A 125 -7.66 2.57 12.17
N ALA A 126 -7.70 3.05 13.41
CA ALA A 126 -8.87 3.02 14.29
C ALA A 126 -10.16 3.44 13.56
N GLY A 127 -11.29 2.82 13.91
CA GLY A 127 -12.60 3.23 13.41
C GLY A 127 -13.40 2.16 12.67
N PRO A 128 -12.86 0.96 12.39
CA PRO A 128 -11.87 0.73 11.33
C PRO A 128 -11.97 1.74 10.16
N SER A 129 -10.84 2.28 9.72
CA SER A 129 -10.76 3.26 8.62
C SER A 129 -9.67 2.88 7.63
N TRP A 130 -9.89 3.14 6.35
CA TRP A 130 -8.89 2.98 5.30
C TRP A 130 -8.78 4.27 4.49
N LYS A 131 -7.56 4.78 4.38
CA LYS A 131 -7.24 5.95 3.56
C LYS A 131 -6.32 5.53 2.42
N HIS A 132 -6.72 5.80 1.18
CA HIS A 132 -5.93 5.52 -0.01
C HIS A 132 -5.11 6.75 -0.43
N ARG A 133 -4.02 6.51 -1.18
CA ARG A 133 -3.07 7.55 -1.63
C ARG A 133 -3.67 8.60 -2.58
N ASP A 134 -4.80 8.30 -3.22
CA ASP A 134 -5.57 9.26 -4.02
C ASP A 134 -6.40 10.25 -3.17
N GLY A 135 -6.33 10.14 -1.84
CA GLY A 135 -7.04 10.99 -0.89
C GLY A 135 -8.45 10.51 -0.55
N SER A 136 -8.95 9.44 -1.17
CA SER A 136 -10.20 8.81 -0.75
C SER A 136 -10.03 8.03 0.55
N ALA A 137 -11.09 7.98 1.36
CA ALA A 137 -11.15 7.17 2.55
C ALA A 137 -12.54 6.60 2.78
N VAL A 138 -12.59 5.46 3.45
CA VAL A 138 -13.81 4.81 3.92
C VAL A 138 -13.65 4.41 5.38
N ASN A 139 -14.69 4.66 6.17
CA ASN A 139 -14.82 4.12 7.53
C ASN A 139 -15.85 2.99 7.51
N GLY A 140 -15.74 2.04 8.44
CA GLY A 140 -16.67 0.92 8.50
C GLY A 140 -17.02 0.45 9.90
N LYS A 141 -17.93 -0.52 9.96
CA LYS A 141 -18.30 -1.24 11.18
C LYS A 141 -18.34 -2.73 10.89
N ALA A 142 -17.65 -3.52 11.71
CA ALA A 142 -17.72 -4.98 11.60
C ALA A 142 -19.18 -5.44 11.84
N THR A 143 -19.71 -6.22 10.91
CA THR A 143 -21.09 -6.73 10.94
C THR A 143 -21.15 -8.24 11.13
N ALA A 144 -20.09 -8.95 10.73
CA ALA A 144 -19.92 -10.38 11.00
C ALA A 144 -18.45 -10.73 11.14
N HIS A 145 -18.20 -11.88 11.76
CA HIS A 145 -16.86 -12.42 11.97
C HIS A 145 -16.88 -13.94 12.00
N VAL A 146 -15.74 -14.53 11.67
CA VAL A 146 -15.43 -15.94 11.91
C VAL A 146 -14.00 -16.05 12.40
N ASP A 147 -13.72 -17.05 13.23
CA ASP A 147 -12.34 -17.34 13.63
C ASP A 147 -11.49 -17.63 12.39
N ALA A 148 -10.25 -17.13 12.40
CA ALA A 148 -9.30 -17.44 11.35
C ALA A 148 -8.90 -18.93 11.44
N PRO A 149 -8.58 -19.59 10.30
CA PRO A 149 -8.04 -20.95 10.31
C PRO A 149 -6.75 -21.07 11.14
N ASP A 150 -5.95 -20.01 11.18
CA ASP A 150 -4.79 -19.86 12.06
C ASP A 150 -5.24 -19.36 13.44
N ARG A 151 -5.00 -20.16 14.49
CA ARG A 151 -5.47 -19.91 15.86
C ARG A 151 -4.82 -18.70 16.52
N ASP A 152 -3.61 -18.34 16.09
CA ASP A 152 -2.88 -17.19 16.65
C ASP A 152 -3.21 -15.88 15.92
N SER A 153 -4.21 -15.92 15.03
CA SER A 153 -4.59 -14.82 14.16
C SER A 153 -5.91 -14.19 14.55
N ILE A 154 -6.01 -12.86 14.39
CA ILE A 154 -7.26 -12.15 14.61
C ILE A 154 -8.37 -12.65 13.66
N PRO A 155 -9.66 -12.54 14.04
CA PRO A 155 -10.77 -13.05 13.24
C PRO A 155 -10.83 -12.48 11.83
N TRP A 156 -11.38 -13.25 10.90
CA TRP A 156 -11.82 -12.73 9.61
C TRP A 156 -13.13 -11.96 9.80
N LEU A 157 -13.31 -10.88 9.05
CA LEU A 157 -14.43 -9.95 9.24
C LEU A 157 -15.14 -9.66 7.92
N LEU A 158 -16.46 -9.47 8.02
CA LEU A 158 -17.22 -8.64 7.11
C LEU A 158 -17.46 -7.28 7.77
N ILE A 159 -17.22 -6.22 7.02
CA ILE A 159 -17.29 -4.83 7.50
C ILE A 159 -18.15 -4.03 6.53
N ALA A 160 -19.23 -3.42 7.04
CA ALA A 160 -20.06 -2.51 6.25
C ALA A 160 -19.47 -1.10 6.28
N ALA A 161 -19.42 -0.42 5.14
CA ALA A 161 -19.03 0.98 5.06
C ALA A 161 -20.06 1.87 5.78
N THR A 162 -19.58 2.83 6.56
CA THR A 162 -20.42 3.76 7.35
C THR A 162 -20.30 5.20 6.89
N SER A 163 -19.17 5.58 6.31
CA SER A 163 -18.94 6.92 5.75
C SER A 163 -17.76 6.92 4.78
N HIS A 164 -17.76 7.93 3.91
CA HIS A 164 -16.76 8.11 2.87
C HIS A 164 -16.25 9.55 2.87
N SER A 165 -15.03 9.72 2.36
CA SER A 165 -14.51 11.05 2.01
C SER A 165 -13.63 10.95 0.77
N GLY A 166 -13.50 12.06 0.03
CA GLY A 166 -12.81 12.10 -1.25
C GLY A 166 -13.60 11.47 -2.40
N LYS A 167 -13.02 11.51 -3.61
CA LYS A 167 -13.67 11.04 -4.86
C LYS A 167 -12.88 9.93 -5.57
N GLY A 168 -11.93 9.32 -4.86
CA GLY A 168 -11.03 8.29 -5.38
C GLY A 168 -11.60 6.87 -5.31
N VAL A 169 -10.71 5.88 -5.36
CA VAL A 169 -11.05 4.46 -5.46
C VAL A 169 -11.95 3.97 -4.32
N LEU A 170 -11.86 4.56 -3.13
CA LEU A 170 -12.68 4.12 -1.99
C LEU A 170 -14.08 4.76 -1.94
N ALA A 171 -14.41 5.70 -2.83
CA ALA A 171 -15.63 6.50 -2.74
C ALA A 171 -16.94 5.70 -2.92
N SER A 172 -16.90 4.56 -3.62
CA SER A 172 -18.07 3.71 -3.87
C SER A 172 -18.07 2.43 -3.04
N VAL A 173 -17.15 2.29 -2.07
CA VAL A 173 -17.02 1.05 -1.30
C VAL A 173 -18.24 0.85 -0.40
N THR A 174 -18.91 -0.28 -0.50
CA THR A 174 -20.07 -0.64 0.32
C THR A 174 -19.72 -1.64 1.41
N SER A 175 -18.81 -2.57 1.11
CA SER A 175 -18.38 -3.61 2.03
C SER A 175 -16.86 -3.81 1.96
N VAL A 176 -16.27 -4.23 3.07
CA VAL A 176 -14.86 -4.62 3.16
C VAL A 176 -14.79 -5.99 3.82
N GLN A 177 -14.08 -6.92 3.21
CA GLN A 177 -13.71 -8.18 3.85
C GLN A 177 -12.27 -8.10 4.35
N ARG A 178 -12.03 -8.59 5.57
CA ARG A 178 -10.69 -8.87 6.09
C ARG A 178 -10.53 -10.37 6.22
N ILE A 179 -9.61 -10.95 5.46
CA ILE A 179 -9.33 -12.40 5.46
C ILE A 179 -7.83 -12.66 5.48
N ASN A 180 -7.43 -13.94 5.47
CA ASN A 180 -6.02 -14.37 5.47
C ASN A 180 -5.18 -13.65 6.54
N THR A 181 -5.76 -13.49 7.72
CA THR A 181 -5.10 -12.85 8.85
C THR A 181 -3.97 -13.74 9.38
N HIS A 182 -2.87 -13.10 9.77
CA HIS A 182 -1.74 -13.72 10.44
C HIS A 182 -1.32 -12.87 11.65
N GLY A 183 -1.37 -13.44 12.85
CA GLY A 183 -1.04 -12.77 14.10
C GLY A 183 -2.07 -11.73 14.56
N GLY A 184 -1.62 -10.82 15.41
CA GLY A 184 -2.41 -9.69 15.92
C GLY A 184 -3.32 -10.01 17.10
N GLN A 185 -3.36 -11.25 17.62
CA GLN A 185 -4.08 -11.58 18.86
C GLN A 185 -3.53 -10.78 20.05
N PRO A 186 -4.33 -10.54 21.12
CA PRO A 186 -3.81 -9.89 22.31
C PRO A 186 -2.67 -10.71 22.92
N PRO A 187 -1.70 -10.08 23.60
CA PRO A 187 -0.67 -10.80 24.33
C PRO A 187 -1.27 -11.68 25.44
N ALA A 188 -0.44 -12.57 26.00
CA ALA A 188 -0.83 -13.38 27.14
C ALA A 188 -1.36 -12.51 28.30
N PRO A 189 -2.43 -12.94 29.02
CA PRO A 189 -3.01 -12.18 30.12
C PRO A 189 -2.01 -11.84 31.23
N SER A 190 -1.02 -12.69 31.47
CA SER A 190 0.06 -12.46 32.45
C SER A 190 0.89 -11.20 32.18
N GLY A 191 0.92 -10.72 30.94
CA GLY A 191 1.56 -9.46 30.57
C GLY A 191 0.73 -8.22 30.91
N CYS A 192 -0.58 -8.37 31.11
CA CYS A 192 -1.46 -7.30 31.57
C CYS A 192 -1.52 -7.33 33.09
N THR A 193 -0.70 -6.50 33.73
CA THR A 193 -0.72 -6.33 35.18
C THR A 193 -1.03 -4.88 35.53
N SER A 194 -1.88 -4.68 36.54
CA SER A 194 -2.13 -3.37 37.14
C SER A 194 -0.87 -2.88 37.86
N SER A 195 0.12 -2.39 37.13
CA SER A 195 1.33 -1.88 37.77
C SER A 195 1.02 -0.56 38.47
N GLY A 196 1.33 -0.53 39.77
CA GLY A 196 0.94 0.50 40.73
C GLY A 196 1.27 1.95 40.39
N THR A 197 0.64 2.83 41.17
CA THR A 197 0.92 4.27 41.38
C THR A 197 1.74 4.97 40.29
N GLY A 198 1.20 5.00 39.07
CA GLY A 198 1.72 5.77 37.96
C GLY A 198 0.89 5.51 36.70
N ARG A 199 0.16 6.52 36.21
CA ARG A 199 -0.81 6.46 35.09
C ARG A 199 -0.18 6.17 33.71
N LYS A 200 0.76 5.24 33.58
CA LYS A 200 1.22 4.77 32.26
C LYS A 200 0.35 3.60 31.84
N VAL A 201 -0.58 3.86 30.92
CA VAL A 201 -1.32 2.80 30.21
C VAL A 201 -0.27 1.90 29.54
N ARG A 202 -0.28 0.61 29.86
CA ARG A 202 0.61 -0.34 29.17
C ARG A 202 0.03 -0.60 27.81
N GLU A 203 0.83 -0.33 26.78
CA GLU A 203 0.48 -0.63 25.39
C GLU A 203 1.31 -1.81 24.90
N ALA A 204 0.67 -2.69 24.14
CA ALA A 204 1.33 -3.75 23.39
C ALA A 204 1.04 -3.56 21.91
N ARG A 205 2.09 -3.60 21.07
CA ARG A 205 1.99 -3.56 19.61
C ARG A 205 2.26 -4.96 19.09
N VAL A 206 1.23 -5.67 18.66
CA VAL A 206 1.34 -7.06 18.19
C VAL A 206 1.34 -7.06 16.66
N PRO A 207 2.38 -7.58 15.99
CA PRO A 207 2.43 -7.64 14.54
C PRO A 207 1.25 -8.41 13.95
N TYR A 208 0.71 -7.92 12.84
CA TYR A 208 -0.28 -8.66 12.06
C TYR A 208 -0.16 -8.39 10.56
N ARG A 209 -0.67 -9.33 9.76
CA ARG A 209 -0.96 -9.17 8.34
C ARG A 209 -2.39 -9.60 8.04
N ALA A 210 -2.95 -9.11 6.94
CA ALA A 210 -4.27 -9.51 6.45
C ALA A 210 -4.42 -9.16 4.97
N ASP A 211 -5.39 -9.76 4.29
CA ASP A 211 -5.88 -9.30 2.99
C ASP A 211 -7.20 -8.55 3.18
N TYR A 212 -7.30 -7.39 2.55
CA TYR A 212 -8.52 -6.60 2.46
C TYR A 212 -9.06 -6.62 1.04
N TYR A 213 -10.33 -6.99 0.91
CA TYR A 213 -11.08 -6.90 -0.34
C TYR A 213 -12.17 -5.84 -0.16
N PHE A 214 -12.07 -4.77 -0.95
CA PHE A 214 -13.03 -3.67 -0.96
C PHE A 214 -14.04 -3.92 -2.08
N TYR A 215 -15.31 -3.85 -1.74
CA TYR A 215 -16.42 -4.14 -2.63
C TYR A 215 -17.22 -2.88 -2.93
N ALA A 216 -17.76 -2.80 -4.15
CA ALA A 216 -18.72 -1.81 -4.55
C ALA A 216 -19.89 -2.48 -5.29
N PRO A 217 -21.05 -1.81 -5.45
CA PRO A 217 -22.13 -2.32 -6.28
C PRO A 217 -21.62 -2.62 -7.69
N GLY A 218 -21.94 -3.81 -8.20
CA GLY A 218 -21.68 -4.17 -9.58
C GLY A 218 -22.45 -3.25 -10.53
N ALA A 219 -21.85 -2.93 -11.67
CA ALA A 219 -22.56 -2.24 -12.74
C ALA A 219 -23.81 -3.05 -13.12
N ARG A 220 -24.97 -2.38 -13.11
CA ARG A 220 -26.22 -2.93 -13.64
C ARG A 220 -26.25 -2.85 -15.15
#